data_AF-M7Z9W4-F1
#
_entry.id   AF-M7Z9W4-F1
#
_cell.length_a   1.000
_cell.length_b   1.000
_cell.length_c   1.000
_cell.angle_alpha   90.00
_cell.angle_beta   90.00
_cell.angle_gamma   90.00
#
_symmetry.space_group_name_H-M   'P 1'
#
loop_
_entity.id
_entity.type
_entity.pdbx_description
1 polymer ?
#
loop_
_entity_poly.entity_id
_entity_poly.type
_entity_poly.pdbx_seq_one_letter_code
_entity_poly.pdbx_strand_id
1 'polypeptide(L)'
;MDRTDKDEFLVLASDGLWDVVSNDIACKIARNCLSGRAASKYPESVAGSTAADAAALLVELAMARGSKDNISVVVVELRRLKSRTAAVIKENRR
;
A
#
# COMPACT_ATOMS: atom_id res chain seq x y z
N MET A 1 2.22 -20.94 9.32
CA MET A 1 2.91 -19.76 8.76
C MET A 1 2.34 -18.60 9.52
N ASP A 2 3.13 -18.02 10.42
CA ASP A 2 2.61 -17.11 11.42
C ASP A 2 3.04 -15.69 11.10
N ARG A 3 2.13 -14.73 11.30
CA ARG A 3 2.45 -13.33 11.14
C ARG A 3 3.48 -12.90 12.18
N THR A 4 4.51 -12.20 11.73
CA THR A 4 5.58 -11.63 12.54
C THR A 4 5.54 -10.10 12.50
N ASP A 5 6.29 -9.46 13.40
CA ASP A 5 6.44 -7.99 13.38
C ASP A 5 7.24 -7.48 12.16
N LYS A 6 7.82 -8.38 11.35
CA LYS A 6 8.49 -8.04 10.09
C LYS A 6 7.50 -7.89 8.93
N ASP A 7 6.26 -8.35 9.08
CA ASP A 7 5.25 -8.30 8.02
C ASP A 7 4.65 -6.88 7.95
N GLU A 8 4.97 -6.16 6.87
CA GLU A 8 4.64 -4.74 6.72
C GLU A 8 3.22 -4.51 6.17
N PHE A 9 2.80 -5.32 5.19
CA PHE A 9 1.52 -5.20 4.50
C PHE A 9 1.15 -6.52 3.82
N LEU A 10 -0.11 -6.66 3.43
CA LEU A 10 -0.62 -7.72 2.56
C LEU A 10 -1.21 -7.08 1.29
N VAL A 11 -0.94 -7.68 0.14
CA VAL A 11 -1.58 -7.34 -1.14
C VAL A 11 -2.41 -8.53 -1.58
N LEU A 12 -3.69 -8.31 -1.79
CA LEU A 12 -4.60 -9.24 -2.44
C LEU A 12 -5.04 -8.60 -3.76
N ALA A 13 -4.99 -9.34 -4.86
CA ALA A 13 -5.44 -8.83 -6.15
C ALA A 13 -5.87 -9.96 -7.08
N SER A 14 -6.66 -9.61 -8.10
CA SER A 14 -6.97 -10.50 -9.23
C SER A 14 -5.74 -10.75 -10.10
N ASP A 15 -5.81 -11.81 -10.91
CA ASP A 15 -4.85 -12.15 -11.98
C ASP A 15 -4.62 -11.00 -12.96
N GLY A 16 -5.64 -10.19 -13.24
CA GLY A 16 -5.49 -8.96 -14.02
C GLY A 16 -4.37 -8.02 -13.54
N LEU A 17 -3.98 -8.05 -12.25
CA LEU A 17 -2.76 -7.41 -11.76
C LEU A 17 -1.52 -8.29 -11.97
N TRP A 18 -1.57 -9.53 -11.47
CA TRP A 18 -0.41 -10.41 -11.34
C TRP A 18 0.15 -10.91 -12.67
N ASP A 19 -0.65 -10.94 -13.72
CA ASP A 19 -0.23 -11.29 -15.08
C ASP A 19 0.79 -10.29 -15.65
N VAL A 20 0.74 -9.03 -15.20
CA VAL A 20 1.60 -7.94 -15.74
C VAL A 20 2.46 -7.25 -14.67
N VAL A 21 2.24 -7.53 -13.38
CA VAL A 21 3.00 -6.99 -12.26
C VAL A 21 3.53 -8.11 -11.39
N SER A 22 4.86 -8.18 -11.22
CA SER A 22 5.48 -9.14 -10.31
C SER A 22 5.31 -8.75 -8.84
N ASN A 23 5.38 -9.74 -7.95
CA ASN A 23 5.34 -9.57 -6.50
C ASN A 23 6.36 -8.53 -6.00
N ASP A 24 7.58 -8.53 -6.53
CA ASP A 24 8.63 -7.58 -6.13
C ASP A 24 8.26 -6.13 -6.47
N ILE A 25 7.68 -5.90 -7.65
CA ILE A 25 7.22 -4.58 -8.06
C ILE A 25 6.04 -4.14 -7.20
N ALA A 26 5.08 -5.04 -6.96
CA ALA A 26 3.92 -4.74 -6.14
C ALA A 26 4.33 -4.36 -4.71
N CYS A 27 5.21 -5.16 -4.10
CA CYS A 27 5.77 -4.89 -2.78
C CYS A 27 6.54 -3.56 -2.72
N LYS A 28 7.32 -3.24 -3.76
CA LYS A 28 8.06 -1.97 -3.82
C LYS A 28 7.12 -0.76 -3.86
N ILE A 29 6.04 -0.83 -4.63
CA ILE A 29 5.04 0.24 -4.72
C ILE A 29 4.33 0.39 -3.38
N ALA A 30 3.78 -0.70 -2.85
CA ALA A 30 3.09 -0.68 -1.56
C ALA A 30 3.97 -0.12 -0.43
N ARG A 31 5.23 -0.57 -0.34
CA ARG A 31 6.18 -0.06 0.66
C ARG A 31 6.48 1.43 0.46
N ASN A 32 6.64 1.90 -0.77
CA ASN A 32 6.91 3.31 -1.04
C ASN A 32 5.72 4.20 -0.65
N CYS A 33 4.49 3.76 -0.94
CA CYS A 33 3.28 4.45 -0.51
C CYS A 33 3.20 4.48 1.02
N LEU A 34 3.22 3.32 1.67
CA LEU A 34 3.07 3.22 3.13
C LEU A 34 4.22 3.88 3.93
N SER A 35 5.37 4.16 3.31
CA SER A 35 6.47 4.90 3.94
C SER A 35 6.46 6.40 3.64
N GLY A 36 5.47 6.89 2.89
CA GLY A 36 5.37 8.27 2.42
C GLY A 36 6.42 8.69 1.41
N ARG A 37 7.26 7.75 0.97
CA ARG A 37 8.25 7.97 -0.08
C ARG A 37 7.61 8.08 -1.47
N ALA A 38 6.39 7.60 -1.66
CA ALA A 38 5.67 7.73 -2.93
C ALA A 38 5.26 9.18 -3.21
N ALA A 39 4.72 9.91 -2.23
CA ALA A 39 4.34 11.32 -2.39
C ALA A 39 5.55 12.22 -2.75
N SER A 40 6.74 11.89 -2.23
CA SER A 40 7.99 12.57 -2.62
C SER A 40 8.41 12.30 -4.07
N LYS A 41 7.98 11.17 -4.66
CA LYS A 41 8.45 10.71 -5.96
C LYS A 41 7.42 10.90 -7.09
N TYR A 42 6.13 10.90 -6.74
CA TYR A 42 5.00 11.03 -7.65
C TYR A 42 3.89 11.93 -7.04
N PRO A 43 4.17 13.22 -6.80
CA PRO A 43 3.26 14.12 -6.08
C PRO A 43 1.92 14.35 -6.81
N GLU A 44 1.90 14.21 -8.14
CA GLU A 44 0.68 14.40 -8.95
C GLU A 44 -0.20 13.15 -9.02
N SER A 45 0.33 11.99 -8.66
CA SER A 45 -0.35 10.69 -8.78
C SER A 45 -0.82 10.13 -7.45
N VAL A 46 -0.22 10.58 -6.33
CA VAL A 46 -0.56 10.11 -4.98
C VAL A 46 -0.56 11.27 -3.99
N ALA A 47 -1.70 11.48 -3.34
CA ALA A 47 -1.88 12.53 -2.34
C ALA A 47 -1.15 12.23 -1.01
N GLY A 48 -0.75 10.98 -0.77
CA GLY A 48 -0.18 10.61 0.52
C GLY A 48 0.38 9.19 0.65
N SER A 49 0.44 8.77 1.92
CA SER A 49 1.17 7.58 2.39
C SER A 49 0.25 6.41 2.74
N THR A 50 -0.83 6.20 1.98
CA THR A 50 -1.91 5.30 2.40
C THR A 50 -1.90 3.97 1.65
N ALA A 51 -2.64 2.99 2.20
CA ALA A 51 -2.93 1.74 1.51
C ALA A 51 -3.79 1.95 0.25
N ALA A 52 -4.67 2.97 0.26
CA ALA A 52 -5.47 3.32 -0.91
C ALA A 52 -4.60 3.84 -2.07
N ASP A 53 -3.62 4.69 -1.78
CA ASP A 53 -2.64 5.18 -2.76
C ASP A 53 -1.85 4.02 -3.39
N ALA A 54 -1.44 3.04 -2.57
CA ALA A 54 -0.78 1.83 -3.06
C ALA A 54 -1.68 1.02 -4.00
N ALA A 55 -2.94 0.80 -3.63
CA ALA A 55 -3.88 0.06 -4.44
C ALA A 55 -4.14 0.76 -5.78
N ALA A 56 -4.36 2.07 -5.76
CA ALA A 56 -4.58 2.88 -6.97
C ALA A 56 -3.39 2.80 -7.93
N LEU A 57 -2.16 3.01 -7.44
CA LEU A 57 -0.96 2.92 -8.27
C LEU A 57 -0.73 1.52 -8.87
N LEU A 58 -1.12 0.46 -8.17
CA LEU A 58 -1.02 -0.90 -8.70
C LEU A 58 -2.02 -1.12 -9.85
N VAL A 59 -3.25 -0.63 -9.70
CA VAL A 59 -4.26 -0.66 -10.76
C VAL A 59 -3.80 0.14 -11.97
N GLU A 60 -3.33 1.37 -11.77
CA GLU A 60 -2.80 2.22 -12.85
C GLU A 60 -1.62 1.59 -13.57
N LEU A 61 -0.68 1.00 -12.83
CA LEU A 61 0.47 0.31 -13.42
C LEU A 61 0.03 -0.89 -14.26
N ALA A 62 -0.92 -1.70 -13.80
CA ALA A 62 -1.42 -2.84 -14.55
C ALA A 62 -2.10 -2.41 -15.86
N MET A 63 -2.91 -1.34 -15.81
CA MET A 63 -3.50 -0.75 -17.01
C MET A 63 -2.41 -0.23 -17.97
N ALA A 64 -1.41 0.50 -17.46
CA ALA A 64 -0.31 1.03 -18.27
C ALA A 64 0.56 -0.06 -18.90
N ARG A 65 0.62 -1.25 -18.29
CA ARG A 65 1.29 -2.43 -18.83
C ARG A 65 0.43 -3.27 -19.77
N GLY A 66 -0.79 -2.82 -20.06
CA GLY A 66 -1.67 -3.42 -21.05
C GLY A 66 -2.48 -4.61 -20.54
N SER A 67 -2.74 -4.69 -19.23
CA SER A 67 -3.74 -5.64 -18.73
C SER A 67 -5.09 -5.39 -19.39
N LYS A 68 -5.75 -6.49 -19.81
CA LYS A 68 -7.06 -6.46 -20.49
C LYS A 68 -8.17 -7.11 -19.66
N ASP A 69 -7.86 -7.48 -18.41
CA ASP A 69 -8.80 -8.15 -17.51
C ASP A 69 -9.37 -7.19 -16.46
N ASN A 70 -10.31 -7.65 -15.65
CA ASN A 70 -10.78 -6.95 -14.47
C ASN A 70 -9.67 -6.90 -13.40
N ILE A 71 -9.32 -5.68 -12.99
CA ILE A 71 -8.28 -5.44 -12.00
C ILE A 71 -8.94 -5.02 -10.69
N SER A 72 -8.76 -5.83 -9.66
CA SER A 72 -9.15 -5.51 -8.29
C SER A 72 -7.95 -5.67 -7.37
N VAL A 73 -7.71 -4.70 -6.49
CA VAL A 73 -6.54 -4.69 -5.59
C VAL A 73 -6.98 -4.23 -4.20
N VAL A 74 -6.58 -4.99 -3.18
CA VAL A 74 -6.75 -4.66 -1.77
C VAL A 74 -5.37 -4.65 -1.13
N VAL A 75 -5.02 -3.53 -0.50
CA VAL A 75 -3.79 -3.39 0.29
C VAL A 75 -4.17 -3.25 1.76
N VAL A 76 -3.59 -4.11 2.60
CA VAL A 76 -3.79 -4.08 4.06
C VAL A 76 -2.48 -3.68 4.71
N GLU A 77 -2.45 -2.53 5.38
CA GLU A 77 -1.31 -2.16 6.22
C GLU A 77 -1.32 -3.01 7.49
N LEU A 78 -0.23 -3.75 7.73
CA LEU A 78 -0.12 -4.66 8.88
C LEU A 78 0.62 -4.02 10.06
N ARG A 79 0.98 -2.73 9.98
CA ARG A 79 1.58 -2.04 11.12
C ARG A 79 0.59 -1.99 12.28
N ARG A 80 1.07 -2.28 13.50
CA ARG A 80 0.25 -2.12 14.70
C ARG A 80 -0.26 -0.68 14.75
N LEU A 81 -1.58 -0.51 14.69
CA LEU A 81 -2.22 0.74 15.06
C LEU A 81 -1.64 1.14 16.42
N LYS A 82 -0.90 2.24 16.49
CA LYS A 82 -0.67 2.88 17.78
C LYS A 82 -2.06 3.14 18.32
N SER A 83 -2.46 2.44 19.37
CA SER A 83 -3.79 2.58 19.98
C SER A 83 -4.10 4.07 20.07
N ARG A 84 -5.26 4.53 19.58
CA ARG A 84 -5.67 5.95 19.71
C ARG A 84 -5.55 6.43 21.17
N THR A 85 -5.67 5.52 22.13
CA THR A 85 -5.38 5.70 23.56
C THR A 85 -3.99 6.29 23.86
N ALA A 86 -2.94 5.85 23.17
CA ALA A 86 -1.57 6.33 23.38
C ALA A 86 -1.33 7.74 22.80
N ALA A 87 -2.08 8.13 21.76
CA ALA A 87 -2.08 9.49 21.23
C ALA A 87 -2.83 10.45 22.17
N VAL A 88 -3.98 10.03 22.70
CA VAL A 88 -4.78 10.80 23.66
C VAL A 88 -4.01 11.07 24.97
N ILE A 89 -3.26 10.09 25.49
CA ILE A 89 -2.44 10.27 26.70
C ILE A 89 -1.31 11.29 26.50
N LYS A 90 -0.79 11.43 25.28
CA LYS A 90 0.31 12.38 24.98
C LYS A 90 -0.20 13.82 24.80
N GLU A 91 -1.43 13.98 24.30
CA GLU A 91 -2.15 15.26 24.22
C GLU A 91 -2.46 15.80 25.63
N ASN A 92 -2.98 14.95 26.53
CA ASN A 92 -3.36 15.32 27.90
C ASN A 92 -2.18 15.58 28.86
N ARG A 93 -0.94 15.47 28.39
CA ARG A 93 0.29 15.71 29.17
C ARG A 93 1.07 16.94 28.70
N ARG A 94 0.52 17.73 27.78
CA ARG A 94 0.99 19.08 27.44
C ARG A 94 0.07 20.11 28.07
#